data_AF-A0A2S6U180-F1
#
_entry.id   AF-A0A2S6U180-F1
#
_cell.length_a   1.000
_cell.length_b   1.000
_cell.length_c   1.000
_cell.angle_alpha   90.00
_cell.angle_beta   90.00
_cell.angle_gamma   90.00
#
_symmetry.space_group_name_H-M   'P 1'
#
loop_
_entity.id
_entity.type
_entity.pdbx_description
1 polymer ?
#
loop_
_entity_poly.entity_id
_entity_poly.type
_entity_poly.pdbx_seq_one_letter_code
_entity_poly.pdbx_strand_id
1 'polypeptide(L)'
;MREKMSVDVSNIHDERLRSEILNLFQYTQRMREEIAQMNAVDDERTRFESVAQQLDAIVKSTEDATNGILEQLEGIDDLVEQIRQSGADKNVSLLCDKIGEKSMRAIEACTFQDITGQRITRVFKSMQFVEDRVNAMIDLWGREDIEALGIELPKETPTGDEALLNGPQLPGEEISQEDIDKLFA
;
A
#
# COMPACT_ATOMS: atom_id res chain seq x y z
N MET A 1 -30.79 -11.09 53.25
CA MET A 1 -31.37 -11.02 51.90
C MET A 1 -30.23 -10.65 50.96
N ARG A 2 -29.61 -11.65 50.29
CA ARG A 2 -28.52 -11.41 49.33
C ARG A 2 -29.17 -11.24 47.96
N GLU A 3 -29.22 -10.00 47.48
CA GLU A 3 -29.59 -9.70 46.10
C GLU A 3 -28.56 -10.32 45.16
N LYS A 4 -29.01 -11.29 44.36
CA LYS A 4 -28.23 -11.79 43.24
C LYS A 4 -28.19 -10.69 42.18
N MET A 5 -27.04 -10.02 42.08
CA MET A 5 -26.69 -9.22 40.92
C MET A 5 -26.52 -10.18 39.73
N SER A 6 -27.62 -10.43 39.03
CA SER A 6 -27.61 -11.16 37.76
C SER A 6 -27.04 -10.21 36.72
N VAL A 7 -25.72 -10.24 36.57
CA VAL A 7 -25.04 -9.54 35.48
C VAL A 7 -25.56 -10.16 34.19
N ASP A 8 -26.22 -9.36 33.37
CA ASP A 8 -26.75 -9.78 32.09
C ASP A 8 -25.57 -10.09 31.15
N VAL A 9 -25.29 -11.39 31.00
CA VAL A 9 -24.16 -11.90 30.22
C VAL A 9 -24.30 -11.56 28.73
N SER A 10 -25.53 -11.28 28.26
CA SER A 10 -25.78 -10.89 26.87
C SER A 10 -25.18 -9.52 26.51
N ASN A 11 -25.26 -8.53 27.41
CA ASN A 11 -24.60 -7.22 27.23
C ASN A 11 -23.06 -7.31 27.25
N ILE A 12 -22.49 -8.20 28.07
CA ILE A 12 -21.02 -8.40 28.13
C ILE A 12 -20.48 -8.96 26.81
N HIS A 13 -21.23 -9.86 26.17
CA HIS A 13 -20.84 -10.40 24.86
C HIS A 13 -20.84 -9.31 23.78
N ASP A 14 -21.78 -8.37 23.86
CA ASP A 14 -21.91 -7.26 22.90
C ASP A 14 -20.82 -6.19 23.12
N GLU A 15 -20.53 -5.82 24.37
CA GLU A 15 -19.42 -4.90 24.70
C GLU A 15 -18.06 -5.48 24.33
N ARG A 16 -17.85 -6.76 24.58
CA ARG A 16 -16.60 -7.43 24.21
C ARG A 16 -16.45 -7.53 22.69
N LEU A 17 -17.51 -7.90 21.98
CA LEU A 17 -17.51 -7.93 20.51
C LEU A 17 -17.25 -6.54 19.93
N ARG A 18 -17.87 -5.51 20.52
CA ARG A 18 -17.62 -4.11 20.20
C ARG A 18 -16.16 -3.73 20.36
N SER A 19 -15.56 -4.04 21.51
CA SER A 19 -14.15 -3.78 21.75
C SER A 19 -13.24 -4.49 20.75
N GLU A 20 -13.54 -5.73 20.37
CA GLU A 20 -12.70 -6.49 19.41
C GLU A 20 -12.77 -5.90 17.99
N ILE A 21 -13.94 -5.46 17.52
CA ILE A 21 -14.07 -4.83 16.20
C ILE A 21 -13.38 -3.47 16.16
N LEU A 22 -13.48 -2.69 17.24
CA LEU A 22 -12.76 -1.41 17.36
C LEU A 22 -11.24 -1.61 17.38
N ASN A 23 -10.76 -2.63 18.10
CA ASN A 23 -9.34 -3.00 18.05
C ASN A 23 -8.94 -3.38 16.61
N LEU A 24 -9.74 -4.23 15.95
CA LEU A 24 -9.47 -4.68 14.58
C LEU A 24 -9.42 -3.49 13.61
N PHE A 25 -10.30 -2.52 13.76
CA PHE A 25 -10.30 -1.28 12.98
C PHE A 25 -9.05 -0.42 13.22
N GLN A 26 -8.64 -0.23 14.47
CA GLN A 26 -7.40 0.49 14.76
C GLN A 26 -6.19 -0.22 14.15
N TYR A 27 -6.17 -1.56 14.18
CA TYR A 27 -5.15 -2.34 13.51
C TYR A 27 -5.18 -2.16 11.98
N THR A 28 -6.35 -2.14 11.34
CA THR A 28 -6.42 -1.89 9.90
C THR A 28 -5.94 -0.49 9.55
N GLN A 29 -6.30 0.55 10.31
CA GLN A 29 -5.81 1.91 10.07
C GLN A 29 -4.29 2.02 10.23
N ARG A 30 -3.72 1.47 11.31
CA ARG A 30 -2.27 1.44 11.51
C ARG A 30 -1.54 0.73 10.36
N MET A 31 -2.10 -0.38 9.87
CA MET A 31 -1.53 -1.09 8.72
C MET A 31 -1.53 -0.24 7.45
N ARG A 32 -2.57 0.57 7.20
CA ARG A 32 -2.59 1.51 6.08
C ARG A 32 -1.46 2.53 6.18
N GLU A 33 -1.22 3.07 7.36
CA GLU A 33 -0.13 4.01 7.62
C GLU A 33 1.25 3.37 7.38
N GLU A 34 1.44 2.13 7.84
CA GLU A 34 2.69 1.38 7.62
C GLU A 34 2.93 1.13 6.12
N ILE A 35 1.91 0.74 5.36
CA ILE A 35 2.02 0.55 3.89
C ILE A 35 2.31 1.87 3.17
N ALA A 36 1.68 2.96 3.60
CA ALA A 36 1.93 4.28 3.02
C ALA A 36 3.37 4.76 3.23
N GLN A 37 3.94 4.47 4.40
CA GLN A 37 5.34 4.81 4.71
C GLN A 37 6.35 4.00 3.88
N MET A 38 6.02 2.76 3.49
CA MET A 38 6.92 1.94 2.65
C MET A 38 7.13 2.52 1.24
N ASN A 39 6.15 3.27 0.71
CA ASN A 39 6.23 3.89 -0.62
C ASN A 39 6.68 5.35 -0.62
N ALA A 40 6.89 5.96 0.54
CA ALA A 40 7.23 7.38 0.66
C ALA A 40 8.64 7.73 0.15
N VAL A 41 9.18 6.96 -0.79
CA VAL A 41 10.54 7.08 -1.30
C VAL A 41 10.69 8.22 -2.32
N ASP A 42 9.62 8.84 -2.88
CA ASP A 42 9.89 9.90 -3.88
C ASP A 42 8.86 11.03 -4.13
N ASP A 43 7.74 11.18 -3.39
CA ASP A 43 6.91 12.38 -3.57
C ASP A 43 6.09 12.76 -2.33
N GLU A 44 6.28 13.99 -1.82
CA GLU A 44 5.41 14.58 -0.80
C GLU A 44 3.98 14.81 -1.33
N ARG A 45 3.73 14.63 -2.64
CA ARG A 45 2.44 14.89 -3.29
C ARG A 45 1.48 13.69 -3.33
N THR A 46 1.89 12.46 -3.03
CA THR A 46 1.04 11.26 -3.12
C THR A 46 0.41 10.82 -1.79
N ARG A 47 0.16 11.77 -0.88
CA ARG A 47 -0.51 11.48 0.39
C ARG A 47 -2.01 11.11 0.23
N PHE A 48 -2.57 11.21 -0.97
CA PHE A 48 -3.97 10.88 -1.30
C PHE A 48 -4.14 9.59 -2.10
N GLU A 49 -3.08 8.80 -2.32
CA GLU A 49 -3.23 7.52 -3.01
C GLU A 49 -3.87 6.47 -2.10
N SER A 50 -4.77 5.68 -2.69
CA SER A 50 -5.31 4.51 -2.01
C SER A 50 -4.18 3.53 -1.67
N VAL A 51 -4.34 2.79 -0.58
CA VAL A 51 -3.34 1.78 -0.15
C VAL A 51 -3.12 0.71 -1.24
N ALA A 52 -4.13 0.47 -2.08
CA ALA A 52 -4.01 -0.39 -3.26
C ALA A 52 -3.02 0.16 -4.29
N GLN A 53 -3.10 1.45 -4.64
CA GLN A 53 -2.17 2.10 -5.56
C GLN A 53 -0.74 2.11 -5.03
N GLN A 54 -0.59 2.37 -3.73
CA GLN A 54 0.68 2.28 -3.04
C GLN A 54 1.27 0.87 -3.15
N LEU A 55 0.50 -0.19 -2.90
CA LEU A 55 1.04 -1.53 -3.03
C LEU A 55 1.41 -1.90 -4.47
N ASP A 56 0.60 -1.50 -5.45
CA ASP A 56 0.93 -1.70 -6.86
C ASP A 56 2.24 -0.99 -7.22
N ALA A 57 2.50 0.20 -6.63
CA ALA A 57 3.78 0.88 -6.76
C ALA A 57 4.95 0.09 -6.15
N ILE A 58 4.77 -0.57 -5.00
CA ILE A 58 5.81 -1.45 -4.40
C ILE A 58 6.12 -2.62 -5.34
N VAL A 59 5.07 -3.31 -5.81
CA VAL A 59 5.25 -4.47 -6.70
C VAL A 59 5.98 -4.04 -7.96
N LYS A 60 5.54 -2.94 -8.58
CA LYS A 60 6.18 -2.38 -9.77
C LYS A 60 7.62 -1.93 -9.53
N SER A 61 7.89 -1.20 -8.45
CA SER A 61 9.25 -0.78 -8.09
C SER A 61 10.17 -1.98 -7.88
N THR A 62 9.65 -3.07 -7.31
CA THR A 62 10.38 -4.32 -7.13
C THR A 62 10.63 -5.04 -8.47
N GLU A 63 9.66 -5.03 -9.38
CA GLU A 63 9.83 -5.53 -10.76
C GLU A 63 10.88 -4.73 -11.52
N ASP A 64 10.80 -3.40 -11.48
CA ASP A 64 11.73 -2.50 -12.15
C ASP A 64 13.16 -2.67 -11.61
N ALA A 65 13.33 -2.77 -10.29
CA ALA A 65 14.62 -3.07 -9.68
C ALA A 65 15.17 -4.44 -10.11
N THR A 66 14.31 -5.45 -10.23
CA THR A 66 14.71 -6.79 -10.68
C THR A 66 15.13 -6.79 -12.14
N ASN A 67 14.37 -6.12 -13.01
CA ASN A 67 14.71 -5.92 -14.42
C ASN A 67 16.05 -5.20 -14.57
N GLY A 68 16.28 -4.14 -13.78
CA GLY A 68 17.57 -3.44 -13.76
C GLY A 68 18.73 -4.35 -13.36
N ILE A 69 18.54 -5.24 -12.38
CA ILE A 69 19.58 -6.24 -12.01
C ILE A 69 19.84 -7.21 -13.18
N LEU A 70 18.78 -7.70 -13.84
CA LEU A 70 18.91 -8.62 -14.98
C LEU A 70 19.65 -7.96 -16.14
N GLU A 71 19.34 -6.71 -16.48
CA GLU A 71 20.06 -5.94 -17.50
C GLU A 71 21.55 -5.77 -17.17
N GLN A 72 21.90 -5.53 -15.90
CA GLN A 72 23.30 -5.46 -15.48
C GLN A 72 24.01 -6.82 -15.63
N LEU A 73 23.33 -7.94 -15.35
CA LEU A 73 23.88 -9.29 -15.52
C LEU A 73 24.10 -9.62 -17.00
N GLU A 74 23.15 -9.27 -17.87
CA GLU A 74 23.32 -9.39 -19.32
C GLU A 74 24.53 -8.57 -19.82
N GLY A 75 24.68 -7.33 -19.34
CA GLY A 75 25.84 -6.50 -19.66
C GLY A 75 27.18 -7.09 -19.16
N ILE A 76 27.18 -7.79 -18.03
CA ILE A 76 28.36 -8.53 -17.55
C ILE A 76 28.70 -9.67 -18.52
N ASP A 77 27.72 -10.42 -18.98
CA ASP A 77 27.93 -11.53 -19.91
C ASP A 77 28.44 -11.04 -21.28
N ASP A 78 27.95 -9.90 -21.77
CA ASP A 78 28.47 -9.24 -22.98
C ASP A 78 29.95 -8.84 -22.84
N LEU A 79 30.34 -8.28 -21.69
CA LEU A 79 31.73 -7.92 -21.41
C LEU A 79 32.63 -9.16 -21.34
N VAL A 80 32.13 -10.24 -20.73
CA VAL A 80 32.83 -11.53 -20.68
C VAL A 80 33.08 -12.07 -22.09
N GLU A 81 32.08 -11.99 -22.97
CA GLU A 81 32.20 -12.45 -24.35
C GLU A 81 33.22 -11.61 -25.14
N GLN A 82 33.23 -10.28 -24.96
CA GLN A 82 34.26 -9.41 -25.55
C GLN A 82 35.68 -9.77 -25.08
N ILE A 83 35.85 -10.10 -23.80
CA ILE A 83 37.15 -10.57 -23.27
C ILE A 83 37.58 -11.86 -23.97
N ARG A 84 36.67 -12.82 -24.19
CA ARG A 84 37.01 -14.06 -24.93
C ARG A 84 37.44 -13.78 -26.36
N GLN A 85 36.72 -12.90 -27.05
CA GLN A 85 37.01 -12.53 -28.44
C GLN A 85 38.33 -11.76 -28.59
N SER A 86 38.81 -11.11 -27.54
CA SER A 86 40.12 -10.42 -27.53
C SER A 86 41.34 -11.35 -27.63
N GLY A 87 41.13 -12.67 -27.62
CA GLY A 87 42.22 -13.67 -27.65
C GLY A 87 42.86 -13.89 -26.28
N ALA A 88 42.09 -13.73 -25.21
CA ALA A 88 42.55 -13.89 -23.84
C ALA A 88 43.14 -15.29 -23.57
N ASP A 89 44.12 -15.35 -22.66
CA ASP A 89 44.79 -16.61 -22.33
C ASP A 89 43.86 -17.62 -21.62
N LYS A 90 44.35 -18.85 -21.46
CA LYS A 90 43.58 -19.96 -20.88
C LYS A 90 43.12 -19.70 -19.43
N ASN A 91 43.90 -18.96 -18.63
CA ASN A 91 43.53 -18.64 -17.26
C ASN A 91 42.41 -17.59 -17.23
N VAL A 92 42.49 -16.57 -18.09
CA VAL A 92 41.44 -15.56 -18.23
C VAL A 92 40.15 -16.18 -18.74
N SER A 93 40.22 -17.10 -19.69
CA SER A 93 39.05 -17.82 -20.21
C SER A 93 38.35 -18.67 -19.12
N LEU A 94 39.12 -19.30 -18.22
CA LEU A 94 38.57 -20.03 -17.07
C LEU A 94 37.88 -19.10 -16.05
N LEU A 95 38.38 -17.87 -15.87
CA LEU A 95 37.71 -16.87 -15.04
C LEU A 95 36.40 -16.40 -15.68
N CYS A 96 36.39 -16.23 -17.00
CA CYS A 96 35.19 -15.91 -17.77
C CYS A 96 34.10 -16.98 -17.59
N ASP A 97 34.45 -18.27 -17.60
CA ASP A 97 33.50 -19.37 -17.35
C ASP A 97 32.87 -19.25 -15.97
N LYS A 98 33.67 -18.93 -14.94
CA LYS A 98 33.20 -18.76 -13.57
C LYS A 98 32.31 -17.52 -13.40
N ILE A 99 32.55 -16.46 -14.15
CA ILE A 99 31.69 -15.28 -14.15
C ILE A 99 30.34 -15.63 -14.77
N GLY A 100 30.33 -16.27 -15.94
CA GLY A 100 29.09 -16.69 -16.60
C GLY A 100 28.24 -17.65 -15.74
N GLU A 101 28.88 -18.60 -15.05
CA GLU A 101 28.16 -19.48 -14.10
C GLU A 101 27.52 -18.70 -12.95
N LYS A 102 28.20 -17.65 -12.45
CA LYS A 102 27.65 -16.77 -11.40
C LYS A 102 26.51 -15.90 -11.93
N SER A 103 26.65 -15.36 -13.14
CA SER A 103 25.63 -14.55 -13.81
C SER A 103 24.34 -15.37 -13.96
N MET A 104 24.45 -16.58 -14.52
CA MET A 104 23.33 -17.50 -14.69
C MET A 104 22.61 -17.82 -13.38
N ARG A 105 23.37 -18.13 -12.31
CA ARG A 105 22.76 -18.39 -10.98
C ARG A 105 22.06 -17.16 -10.41
N ALA A 106 22.55 -15.95 -10.68
CA ALA A 106 21.89 -14.72 -10.25
C ALA A 106 20.58 -14.49 -11.01
N ILE A 107 20.55 -14.73 -12.33
CA ILE A 107 19.33 -14.69 -13.15
C ILE A 107 18.27 -15.68 -12.62
N GLU A 108 18.68 -16.93 -12.36
CA GLU A 108 17.77 -17.94 -11.80
C GLU A 108 17.18 -17.51 -10.45
N ALA A 109 17.99 -16.89 -9.59
CA ALA A 109 17.52 -16.37 -8.30
C ALA A 109 16.49 -15.25 -8.45
N CYS A 110 16.64 -14.39 -9.45
CA CYS A 110 15.69 -13.32 -9.78
C CYS A 110 14.36 -13.84 -10.34
N THR A 111 14.34 -15.06 -10.90
CA THR A 111 13.14 -15.63 -11.56
C THR A 111 11.98 -15.89 -10.56
N PHE A 112 12.25 -15.94 -9.25
CA PHE A 112 11.22 -16.13 -8.22
C PHE A 112 10.39 -14.85 -7.92
N GLN A 113 10.77 -13.71 -8.50
CA GLN A 113 10.17 -12.43 -8.18
C GLN A 113 8.71 -12.31 -8.67
N ASP A 114 8.35 -12.85 -9.84
CA ASP A 114 6.97 -12.88 -10.34
C ASP A 114 6.00 -13.58 -9.36
N ILE A 115 6.39 -14.75 -8.83
CA ILE A 115 5.61 -15.47 -7.81
C ILE A 115 5.49 -14.64 -6.53
N THR A 116 6.51 -13.86 -6.19
CA THR A 116 6.51 -12.99 -5.00
C THR A 116 5.53 -11.83 -5.18
N GLY A 117 5.54 -11.16 -6.34
CA GLY A 117 4.57 -10.11 -6.68
C GLY A 117 3.13 -10.61 -6.59
N GLN A 118 2.83 -11.75 -7.24
CA GLN A 118 1.49 -12.35 -7.21
C GLN A 118 1.03 -12.73 -5.79
N ARG A 119 1.95 -13.23 -4.95
CA ARG A 119 1.64 -13.59 -3.55
C ARG A 119 1.32 -12.35 -2.74
N ILE A 120 2.10 -11.27 -2.90
CA ILE A 120 1.86 -9.99 -2.23
C ILE A 120 0.47 -9.46 -2.61
N THR A 121 0.14 -9.41 -3.91
CA THR A 121 -1.19 -8.99 -4.39
C THR A 121 -2.32 -9.83 -3.78
N ARG A 122 -2.14 -11.14 -3.65
CA ARG A 122 -3.17 -12.03 -3.07
C ARG A 122 -3.37 -11.82 -1.57
N VAL A 123 -2.27 -11.67 -0.82
CA VAL A 123 -2.33 -11.37 0.62
C VAL A 123 -3.08 -10.06 0.83
N PHE A 124 -2.77 -9.05 0.03
CA PHE A 124 -3.42 -7.75 0.13
C PHE A 124 -4.91 -7.78 -0.19
N LYS A 125 -5.33 -8.46 -1.25
CA LYS A 125 -6.77 -8.64 -1.53
C LYS A 125 -7.53 -9.27 -0.36
N SER A 126 -6.89 -10.18 0.36
CA SER A 126 -7.46 -10.77 1.58
C SER A 126 -7.56 -9.75 2.72
N MET A 127 -6.56 -8.88 2.87
CA MET A 127 -6.56 -7.80 3.86
C MET A 127 -7.64 -6.75 3.56
N GLN A 128 -7.78 -6.33 2.31
CA GLN A 128 -8.83 -5.41 1.87
C GLN A 128 -10.22 -5.99 2.15
N PHE A 129 -10.42 -7.28 1.91
CA PHE A 129 -11.68 -7.93 2.26
C PHE A 129 -11.99 -7.85 3.77
N VAL A 130 -10.99 -8.05 4.63
CA VAL A 130 -11.15 -7.89 6.08
C VAL A 130 -11.50 -6.45 6.42
N GLU A 131 -10.76 -5.48 5.87
CA GLU A 131 -11.03 -4.05 6.08
C GLU A 131 -12.46 -3.68 5.68
N ASP A 132 -12.93 -4.09 4.50
CA ASP A 132 -14.29 -3.81 4.04
C ASP A 132 -15.34 -4.37 5.01
N ARG A 133 -15.08 -5.54 5.62
CA ARG A 133 -16.01 -6.10 6.60
C ARG A 133 -15.97 -5.35 7.92
N VAL A 134 -14.80 -4.91 8.37
CA VAL A 134 -14.66 -4.10 9.58
C VAL A 134 -15.36 -2.75 9.41
N ASN A 135 -15.15 -2.09 8.28
CA ASN A 135 -15.81 -0.83 7.97
C ASN A 135 -17.33 -1.01 7.90
N ALA A 136 -17.82 -2.06 7.23
CA ALA A 136 -19.26 -2.35 7.20
C ALA A 136 -19.85 -2.61 8.59
N MET A 137 -19.11 -3.25 9.51
CA MET A 137 -19.56 -3.46 10.89
C MET A 137 -19.61 -2.14 11.67
N ILE A 138 -18.66 -1.25 11.44
CA ILE A 138 -18.62 0.11 12.01
C ILE A 138 -19.78 0.95 11.50
N ASP A 139 -20.07 0.91 10.19
CA ASP A 139 -21.15 1.67 9.58
C ASP A 139 -22.52 1.24 10.14
N LEU A 140 -22.72 -0.07 10.36
CA LEU A 140 -23.93 -0.61 10.98
C LEU A 140 -24.15 -0.15 12.42
N TRP A 141 -23.09 0.26 13.13
CA TRP A 141 -23.18 0.76 14.51
C TRP A 141 -23.44 2.26 14.59
N GLY A 142 -23.29 3.00 13.50
CA GLY A 142 -23.43 4.45 13.47
C GLY A 142 -22.18 5.16 13.98
N ARG A 143 -21.68 6.12 13.20
CA ARG A 143 -20.46 6.89 13.50
C ARG A 143 -20.56 7.64 14.84
N GLU A 144 -21.73 8.17 15.16
CA GLU A 144 -21.98 8.94 16.39
C GLU A 144 -21.72 8.12 17.67
N ASP A 145 -22.13 6.84 17.67
CA ASP A 145 -21.92 5.93 18.81
C ASP A 145 -20.45 5.52 18.96
N ILE A 146 -19.69 5.51 17.88
CA ILE A 146 -18.26 5.17 17.88
C ILE A 146 -17.40 6.37 18.28
N GLU A 147 -17.74 7.56 17.77
CA GLU A 147 -17.10 8.81 18.19
C GLU A 147 -17.37 9.10 19.67
N ALA A 148 -18.55 8.75 20.18
CA ALA A 148 -18.87 8.83 21.61
C ALA A 148 -17.99 7.93 22.50
N LEU A 149 -17.36 6.89 21.94
CA LEU A 149 -16.39 6.02 22.62
C LEU A 149 -14.96 6.58 22.59
N GLY A 150 -14.76 7.80 22.06
CA GLY A 150 -13.45 8.46 21.97
C GLY A 150 -12.57 7.93 20.84
N ILE A 151 -13.16 7.29 19.84
CA ILE A 151 -12.44 6.75 18.68
C ILE A 151 -12.61 7.71 17.51
N GLU A 152 -11.52 8.35 17.11
CA GLU A 152 -11.50 9.17 15.91
C GLU A 152 -11.59 8.26 14.67
N LEU A 153 -12.72 8.31 13.99
CA LEU A 153 -12.86 7.68 12.68
C LEU A 153 -12.19 8.58 11.62
N PRO A 154 -11.57 8.00 10.57
CA PRO A 154 -11.16 8.75 9.40
C PRO A 154 -12.37 9.53 8.88
N LYS A 155 -12.18 10.83 8.68
CA LYS A 155 -13.18 11.68 8.03
C LYS A 155 -13.48 11.07 6.67
N GLU A 156 -14.76 10.83 6.37
CA GLU A 156 -15.14 10.49 5.00
C GLU A 156 -14.64 11.60 4.10
N THR A 157 -13.83 11.22 3.12
CA THR A 157 -13.50 12.14 2.05
C THR A 157 -14.74 12.15 1.16
N PRO A 158 -15.44 13.29 1.00
CA PRO A 158 -16.63 13.35 0.16
C PRO A 158 -16.28 12.81 -1.23
N THR A 159 -17.14 11.97 -1.81
CA THR A 159 -16.93 11.42 -3.16
C THR A 159 -18.11 11.76 -4.07
N GLY A 160 -17.84 11.93 -5.36
CA GLY A 160 -18.87 12.28 -6.34
C GLY A 160 -19.50 13.65 -6.09
N ASP A 161 -20.82 13.76 -6.25
CA ASP A 161 -21.56 15.02 -6.10
C ASP A 161 -21.42 15.63 -4.70
N GLU A 162 -21.17 14.80 -3.68
CA GLU A 162 -20.97 15.21 -2.29
C GLU A 162 -19.69 16.05 -2.10
N ALA A 163 -18.67 15.83 -2.94
CA ALA A 163 -17.47 16.68 -3.00
C ALA A 163 -17.71 18.02 -3.73
N LEU A 164 -18.77 18.10 -4.52
CA LEU A 164 -19.17 19.30 -5.26
C LEU A 164 -20.13 20.19 -4.46
N LEU A 165 -20.70 19.67 -3.37
CA LEU A 165 -21.54 20.41 -2.43
C LEU A 165 -20.69 21.24 -1.48
N ASN A 166 -19.98 22.24 -2.03
CA ASN A 166 -19.54 23.36 -1.21
C ASN A 166 -20.80 24.11 -0.77
N GLY A 167 -21.05 24.16 0.54
CA GLY A 167 -22.13 24.95 1.11
C GLY A 167 -22.03 26.43 0.69
N PRO A 168 -23.06 27.26 0.97
CA PRO A 168 -23.04 28.67 0.62
C PRO A 168 -21.75 29.33 1.11
N GLN A 169 -21.01 29.94 0.18
CA GLN A 169 -19.70 30.54 0.43
C GLN A 169 -19.78 31.51 1.62
N LEU A 170 -18.82 31.38 2.53
CA LEU A 170 -18.70 32.32 3.65
C LEU A 170 -18.39 33.72 3.10
N PRO A 171 -18.95 34.80 3.68
CA PRO A 171 -18.69 36.16 3.22
C PRO A 171 -17.19 36.45 3.27
N GLY A 172 -16.57 36.69 2.11
CA GLY A 172 -15.13 36.96 1.98
C GLY A 172 -14.30 35.83 1.33
N GLU A 173 -14.87 34.65 1.09
CA GLU A 173 -14.26 33.59 0.26
C GLU A 173 -14.83 33.55 -1.16
N GLU A 174 -15.27 34.70 -1.66
CA GLU A 174 -15.78 34.85 -3.02
C GLU A 174 -14.62 34.69 -4.02
N ILE A 175 -14.78 33.80 -5.00
CA ILE A 175 -13.80 33.70 -6.09
C ILE A 175 -13.83 35.02 -6.85
N SER A 176 -12.66 35.65 -6.99
CA SER A 176 -12.57 36.93 -7.69
C SER A 176 -12.87 36.77 -9.18
N GLN A 177 -13.51 37.76 -9.79
CA GLN A 177 -13.85 37.72 -11.21
C GLN A 177 -12.60 37.57 -12.10
N GLU A 178 -11.45 38.10 -11.68
CA GLU A 178 -10.18 37.92 -12.39
C GLU A 178 -9.71 36.45 -12.41
N ASP A 179 -10.05 35.66 -11.40
CA ASP A 179 -9.70 34.24 -11.36
C ASP A 179 -10.68 33.38 -12.18
N ILE A 180 -11.93 33.83 -12.32
CA ILE A 180 -12.90 33.24 -13.25
C ILE A 180 -12.45 33.46 -14.69
N ASP A 181 -12.02 34.68 -15.02
CA ASP A 181 -11.64 35.03 -16.39
C ASP A 181 -10.39 34.26 -16.86
N LYS A 182 -9.49 33.85 -15.95
CA LYS A 182 -8.32 33.00 -16.27
C LYS A 182 -8.67 31.56 -16.62
N LEU A 183 -9.82 31.04 -16.20
CA LEU A 183 -10.23 29.65 -16.45
C LEU A 183 -10.88 29.46 -17.84
N PHE A 184 -11.30 30.55 -18.48
CA PHE A 184 -12.02 30.53 -19.77
C PHE A 184 -11.28 31.24 -20.91
N ALA A 185 -9.98 31.52 -20.72
CA ALA A 185 -9.09 32.13 -21.72
C ALA A 185 -8.18 31.10 -22.42
#